data_AF-A0A183HWH8-F1
#
_entry.id   AF-A0A183HWH8-F1
#
_cell.length_a   1.000
_cell.length_b   1.000
_cell.length_c   1.000
_cell.angle_alpha   90.00
_cell.angle_beta   90.00
_cell.angle_gamma   90.00
#
_symmetry.space_group_name_H-M   'P 1'
#
loop_
_entity.id
_entity.type
_entity.pdbx_description
1 polymer ?
#
loop_
_entity_poly.entity_id
_entity_poly.type
_entity_poly.pdbx_seq_one_letter_code
_entity_poly.pdbx_strand_id
1 'polypeptide(L)' 'MWSNDPFGHGPSVPYLFTKTGINRGVINRIHDDLKIFLRKHGALSFYWRQFFGEF' A
#
# COMPACT_ATOMS: atom_id res chain seq x y z
N MET A 1 -2.76 3.55 9.27
CA MET A 1 -3.84 2.59 8.97
C MET A 1 -3.35 1.16 9.18
N TRP A 2 -4.23 0.26 9.60
CA TRP A 2 -3.95 -1.17 9.70
C TRP A 2 -5.04 -1.92 8.95
N SER A 3 -4.69 -2.68 7.91
CA SER A 3 -5.65 -3.30 7.01
C SER A 3 -5.23 -4.73 6.66
N ASN A 4 -5.76 -5.70 7.42
CA ASN A 4 -5.36 -7.09 7.30
C ASN A 4 -6.27 -7.93 6.40
N ASP A 5 -7.58 -7.66 6.42
CA ASP A 5 -8.61 -8.54 5.86
C ASP A 5 -9.43 -8.06 4.63
N PRO A 6 -9.11 -6.96 3.94
CA PRO A 6 -9.66 -6.71 2.60
C PRO A 6 -9.08 -7.63 1.51
N PHE A 7 -9.89 -8.01 0.53
CA PHE A 7 -9.43 -8.79 -0.62
C PHE A 7 -8.78 -7.88 -1.68
N GLY A 8 -7.48 -7.64 -1.51
CA GLY A 8 -6.72 -6.74 -2.37
C GLY A 8 -6.82 -5.27 -1.94
N HIS A 9 -5.87 -4.47 -2.41
CA HIS A 9 -5.76 -3.06 -2.05
C HIS A 9 -5.40 -2.23 -3.29
N GLY A 10 -5.99 -1.04 -3.41
CA GLY A 10 -5.68 -0.06 -4.45
C GLY A 10 -5.16 1.26 -3.85
N PRO A 11 -4.59 2.15 -4.66
CA PRO A 11 -3.96 3.39 -4.19
C PRO A 11 -4.97 4.43 -3.65
N SER A 12 -6.27 4.25 -3.90
CA SER A 12 -7.32 5.11 -3.34
C SER A 12 -7.39 5.08 -1.82
N VAL A 13 -7.18 3.91 -1.20
CA VAL A 13 -7.21 3.77 0.26
C VAL A 13 -6.10 4.61 0.93
N PRO A 14 -4.79 4.39 0.64
CA PRO A 14 -3.75 5.23 1.21
C PRO A 14 -3.91 6.71 0.86
N TYR A 15 -4.39 7.05 -0.34
CA TYR A 15 -4.66 8.44 -0.72
C TYR A 15 -5.70 9.13 0.19
N LEU A 16 -6.83 8.48 0.48
CA LEU A 16 -7.82 9.05 1.39
C LEU A 16 -7.26 9.18 2.82
N PHE A 17 -6.50 8.18 3.28
CA PHE A 17 -5.88 8.20 4.61
C PHE A 17 -4.83 9.30 4.75
N THR A 18 -4.02 9.60 3.72
CA THR A 18 -3.08 10.72 3.80
C THR A 18 -3.79 12.07 3.90
N LYS A 19 -4.97 12.23 3.26
CA LYS A 19 -5.81 13.44 3.40
C LYS A 19 -6.41 13.62 4.79
N THR A 20 -6.45 12.58 5.63
CA THR A 20 -6.90 12.68 7.04
C THR A 20 -5.74 12.78 8.04
N GLY A 21 -4.50 12.94 7.55
CA GLY A 21 -3.29 13.05 8.39
C GLY A 21 -2.64 11.70 8.74
N ILE A 22 -3.12 10.59 8.19
CA ILE A 22 -2.54 9.25 8.42
C ILE A 22 -1.47 8.98 7.36
N ASN A 23 -0.20 9.06 7.78
CA ASN A 23 0.96 8.98 6.88
C ASN A 23 1.62 7.60 6.81
N ARG A 24 1.16 6.61 7.59
CA ARG A 24 1.73 5.26 7.64
C ARG A 24 0.63 4.21 7.60
N GLY A 25 0.90 3.11 6.91
CA GLY A 25 -0.06 2.03 6.71
C GLY A 25 0.59 0.66 6.65
N VAL A 26 -0.13 -0.36 7.12
CA VAL A 26 0.23 -1.77 6.92
C VAL A 26 -0.93 -2.47 6.20
N ILE A 27 -0.59 -3.21 5.15
CA ILE A 27 -1.50 -4.07 4.37
C ILE A 27 -0.99 -5.51 4.40
N ASN A 28 -1.86 -6.49 4.15
CA ASN A 28 -1.44 -7.90 4.14
C ASN A 28 -1.88 -8.69 2.91
N ARG A 29 -3.17 -8.66 2.55
CA ARG A 29 -3.75 -9.48 1.47
C ARG A 29 -3.40 -8.88 0.10
N ILE A 30 -2.30 -9.37 -0.45
CA ILE A 30 -1.82 -9.12 -1.82
C ILE A 30 -1.56 -10.46 -2.52
N HIS A 31 -1.40 -10.44 -3.84
CA HIS A 31 -1.06 -11.63 -4.62
C HIS A 31 0.26 -12.27 -4.12
N ASP A 32 0.31 -13.60 -4.02
CA ASP A 32 1.45 -14.30 -3.43
C ASP A 32 2.74 -14.09 -4.22
N ASP A 33 2.69 -14.22 -5.55
CA ASP A 33 3.86 -13.93 -6.42
C ASP A 33 4.38 -12.51 -6.26
N LEU A 34 3.49 -11.53 -6.04
CA LEU A 34 3.89 -10.15 -5.79
C LEU A 34 4.58 -10.02 -4.43
N LYS A 35 4.09 -10.72 -3.41
CA LYS A 35 4.71 -10.76 -2.08
C LYS A 35 6.11 -11.38 -2.14
N ILE A 36 6.28 -12.47 -2.90
CA ILE A 36 7.58 -13.10 -3.15
C ILE A 36 8.50 -12.14 -3.90
N PHE A 37 8.01 -11.51 -4.97
CA PHE A 37 8.76 -10.53 -5.76
C PHE A 37 9.25 -9.37 -4.89
N LEU A 38 8.37 -8.71 -4.12
CA LEU A 38 8.74 -7.60 -3.25
C LEU A 38 9.73 -8.02 -2.16
N ARG A 39 9.57 -9.22 -1.59
CA ARG A 39 10.53 -9.77 -0.61
C ARG A 39 11.92 -9.95 -1.22
N LYS A 40 12.01 -10.53 -2.42
CA LYS A 40 13.29 -10.74 -3.13
C LYS A 40 14.02 -9.42 -3.43
N HIS A 41 13.28 -8.32 -3.60
CA HIS A 41 13.83 -7.00 -3.89
C HIS A 41 13.98 -6.09 -2.65
N GLY A 42 13.66 -6.58 -1.45
CA GLY A 42 13.66 -5.74 -0.24
C GLY A 42 12.64 -4.60 -0.26
N ALA A 43 11.61 -4.68 -1.11
CA ALA A 43 10.65 -3.62 -1.41
C ALA A 43 9.31 -3.79 -0.66
N LEU A 44 9.29 -4.53 0.45
CA LEU A 44 8.07 -4.70 1.28
C LEU A 44 7.63 -3.39 1.94
N SER A 45 8.56 -2.46 2.16
CA SER A 45 8.28 -1.10 2.61
C SER A 45 8.48 -0.14 1.44
N PHE A 46 7.44 0.58 1.07
CA PHE A 46 7.47 1.50 -0.06
C PHE A 46 6.54 2.71 0.16
N TYR A 47 6.80 3.79 -0.57
CA TYR A 47 5.88 4.92 -0.65
C TYR A 47 4.79 4.64 -1.68
N TRP A 48 3.56 4.47 -1.22
CA TRP A 48 2.42 4.24 -2.11
C TRP A 48 1.80 5.56 -2.55
N ARG A 49 1.86 5.85 -3.86
CA ARG A 49 1.38 7.10 -4.47
C ARG A 49 0.24 6.86 -5.45
N GLN A 50 -0.56 7.89 -5.72
CA GLN A 50 -1.54 7.87 -6.81
C GLN A 50 -0.84 7.92 -8.16
N PHE A 51 -1.51 7.40 -9.18
CA PHE A 51 -1.05 7.48 -10.58
C PHE A 51 -1.19 8.88 -11.18
N PHE A 52 -1.93 9.77 -10.52
CA PHE A 52 -2.25 11.13 -10.95
C PHE A 52 -2.01 12.14 -9.82
N GLY A 53 -1.79 13.41 -10.20
CA GLY A 53 -1.54 14.52 -9.29
C GLY A 53 -0.04 14.79 -9.07
N GLU A 54 0.30 16.04 -8.78
CA GLU A 54 1.67 16.47 -8.42
C GLU A 54 1.94 16.35 -6.92
N PHE A 55 3.24 16.41 -6.59
CA PHE A 55 3.86 16.08 -5.31
C PHE A 55 3.35 16.89 -4.11
#